data_AF-A0A814IK90-F1
#
_entry.id   AF-A0A814IK90-F1
#
_cell.length_a   1.000
_cell.length_b   1.000
_cell.length_c   1.000
_cell.angle_alpha   90.00
_cell.angle_beta   90.00
_cell.angle_gamma   90.00
#
_symmetry.space_group_name_H-M   'P 1'
#
loop_
_entity.id
_entity.type
_entity.pdbx_description
1 polymer ?
#
loop_
_entity_poly.entity_id
_entity_poly.type
_entity_poly.pdbx_seq_one_letter_code
_entity_poly.pdbx_strand_id
1 'polypeptide(L)'
;MKLLFTEWLNKIDENFEKEFWIDGTNSSEYVNRRQLYKDTINSSLRWTDFQLRPNFIIAAVILALKQVETILLGKYGIKTLDSSDYNYVGGYVNNDDSYDYKRAHRFNYHNGPEWLWLTGYYIRAKLYWSKQQNDQNILKQTIKHCKKLLT
;
A
#
# COMPACT_ATOMS: atom_id res chain seq x y z
N MET A 1 -25.59 6.66 22.61
CA MET A 1 -25.33 5.20 22.49
C MET A 1 -23.89 4.95 22.91
N LYS A 2 -23.64 4.02 23.83
CA LYS A 2 -22.28 3.70 24.30
C LYS A 2 -21.94 2.32 23.73
N LEU A 3 -20.91 2.27 22.89
CA LEU A 3 -20.46 1.05 22.22
C LEU A 3 -19.35 0.41 23.09
N LEU A 4 -19.42 -0.89 23.34
CA LEU A 4 -18.33 -1.61 24.00
C LEU A 4 -17.15 -1.75 23.05
N PHE A 5 -15.95 -1.84 23.61
CA PHE A 5 -14.74 -2.03 22.81
C PHE A 5 -14.78 -3.31 21.96
N THR A 6 -15.33 -4.41 22.51
CA THR A 6 -15.50 -5.68 21.80
C THR A 6 -16.51 -5.58 20.67
N GLU A 7 -17.62 -4.88 20.88
CA GLU A 7 -18.61 -4.63 19.83
C GLU A 7 -18.03 -3.77 18.70
N TRP A 8 -17.18 -2.81 19.04
CA TRP A 8 -16.47 -1.99 18.06
C TRP A 8 -15.46 -2.80 17.25
N LEU A 9 -14.66 -3.65 17.91
CA LEU A 9 -13.73 -4.56 17.23
C LEU A 9 -14.45 -5.51 16.28
N ASN A 10 -15.54 -6.15 16.73
CA ASN A 10 -16.33 -7.04 15.89
C ASN A 10 -16.85 -6.32 14.64
N LYS A 11 -17.28 -5.05 14.78
CA LYS A 11 -17.69 -4.24 13.63
C LYS A 11 -16.55 -3.99 12.65
N ILE A 12 -15.31 -3.81 13.11
CA ILE A 12 -14.16 -3.66 12.23
C ILE A 12 -13.90 -4.99 11.50
N ASP A 13 -13.81 -6.10 12.24
CA ASP A 13 -13.52 -7.41 11.66
C ASP A 13 -14.57 -7.82 10.61
N GLU A 14 -15.85 -7.56 10.87
CA GLU A 14 -16.95 -7.91 9.97
C GLU A 14 -17.00 -7.06 8.69
N ASN A 15 -16.43 -5.86 8.69
CA ASN A 15 -16.63 -4.88 7.61
C ASN A 15 -15.34 -4.46 6.91
N PHE A 16 -14.17 -4.53 7.56
CA PHE A 16 -12.91 -4.06 6.99
C PHE A 16 -12.64 -4.66 5.60
N GLU A 17 -12.71 -5.99 5.50
CA GLU A 17 -12.49 -6.67 4.22
C GLU A 17 -13.54 -6.30 3.18
N LYS A 18 -14.82 -6.25 3.56
CA LYS A 18 -15.93 -5.91 2.65
C LYS A 18 -15.79 -4.52 2.05
N GLU A 19 -15.30 -3.59 2.86
CA GLU A 19 -15.24 -2.17 2.54
C GLU A 19 -13.96 -1.83 1.75
N PHE A 20 -12.81 -2.42 2.13
CA PHE A 20 -11.51 -2.10 1.54
C PHE A 20 -11.08 -3.04 0.42
N TRP A 21 -11.49 -4.31 0.39
CA TRP A 21 -11.02 -5.25 -0.63
C TRP A 21 -11.65 -4.95 -1.99
N ILE A 22 -10.81 -4.92 -3.03
CA ILE A 22 -11.23 -4.86 -4.44
C ILE A 22 -11.14 -6.26 -5.00
N ASP A 23 -12.29 -6.89 -5.19
CA ASP A 23 -12.37 -8.23 -5.76
C ASP A 23 -11.97 -8.28 -7.26
N GLY A 24 -11.72 -9.49 -7.77
CA GLY A 24 -11.33 -9.72 -9.17
C GLY A 24 -12.42 -9.43 -10.20
N THR A 25 -13.67 -9.32 -9.77
CA THR A 25 -14.85 -9.06 -10.61
C THR A 25 -15.35 -7.61 -10.54
N ASN A 26 -14.72 -6.77 -9.70
CA ASN A 26 -15.18 -5.42 -9.44
C ASN A 26 -15.15 -4.59 -10.73
N SER A 27 -16.31 -4.11 -11.16
CA SER A 27 -16.50 -3.41 -12.43
C SER A 27 -16.63 -1.89 -12.28
N SER A 28 -16.33 -1.34 -11.10
CA SER A 28 -16.32 0.11 -10.90
C SER A 28 -15.34 0.78 -11.87
N GLU A 29 -15.77 1.88 -12.49
CA GLU A 29 -14.95 2.68 -13.42
C GLU A 29 -13.69 3.27 -12.77
N TYR A 30 -13.69 3.37 -11.44
CA TYR A 30 -12.59 3.90 -10.64
C TYR A 30 -11.45 2.88 -10.38
N VAL A 31 -11.67 1.61 -10.68
CA VAL A 31 -10.72 0.53 -10.36
C VAL A 31 -9.58 0.50 -11.37
N ASN A 32 -8.39 0.93 -10.95
CA ASN A 32 -7.15 0.74 -11.72
C ASN A 32 -6.62 -0.70 -11.62
N ARG A 33 -6.67 -1.29 -10.42
CA ARG A 33 -6.19 -2.65 -10.15
C ARG A 33 -7.12 -3.43 -9.23
N ARG A 34 -7.13 -4.76 -9.38
CA ARG A 34 -7.97 -5.70 -8.63
C ARG A 34 -7.12 -6.61 -7.75
N GLN A 35 -7.79 -7.30 -6.83
CA GLN A 35 -7.19 -8.22 -5.86
C GLN A 35 -6.18 -7.51 -4.95
N LEU A 36 -6.60 -6.37 -4.40
CA LEU A 36 -5.85 -5.55 -3.46
C LEU A 36 -6.79 -4.70 -2.60
N TYR A 37 -6.23 -4.00 -1.61
CA TYR A 37 -6.98 -3.10 -0.75
C TYR A 37 -6.98 -1.67 -1.29
N LYS A 38 -8.14 -1.03 -1.25
CA LYS A 38 -8.31 0.41 -1.39
C LYS A 38 -7.39 1.16 -0.42
N ASP A 39 -6.96 2.36 -0.80
CA ASP A 39 -6.22 3.23 0.10
C ASP A 39 -7.14 3.91 1.12
N THR A 40 -8.31 4.34 0.66
CA THR A 40 -9.30 5.07 1.46
C THR A 40 -10.72 4.64 1.09
N ILE A 41 -11.68 5.12 1.87
CA ILE A 41 -13.11 4.93 1.62
C ILE A 41 -13.80 6.27 1.78
N ASN A 42 -14.67 6.61 0.83
CA ASN A 42 -15.43 7.85 0.83
C ASN A 42 -14.59 9.11 0.72
N SER A 43 -13.47 9.05 -0.01
CA SER A 43 -12.77 10.25 -0.43
C SER A 43 -13.64 11.18 -1.27
N SER A 44 -13.34 12.49 -1.22
CA SER A 44 -14.04 13.51 -2.02
C SER A 44 -13.90 13.27 -3.52
N LEU A 45 -12.75 12.71 -3.94
CA LEU A 45 -12.50 12.27 -5.30
C LEU A 45 -12.56 10.75 -5.34
N ARG A 46 -13.69 10.18 -5.76
CA ARG A 46 -13.99 8.74 -5.62
C ARG A 46 -12.93 7.79 -6.16
N TRP A 47 -12.20 8.17 -7.20
CA TRP A 47 -11.10 7.36 -7.73
C TRP A 47 -9.89 7.24 -6.80
N THR A 48 -9.70 8.19 -5.86
CA THR A 48 -8.60 8.12 -4.89
C THR A 48 -8.75 6.98 -3.90
N ASP A 49 -9.98 6.51 -3.63
CA ASP A 49 -10.24 5.30 -2.84
C ASP A 49 -9.53 4.08 -3.45
N PHE A 50 -9.52 3.98 -4.78
CA PHE A 50 -9.07 2.82 -5.53
C PHE A 50 -7.58 2.87 -5.94
N GLN A 51 -6.84 3.88 -5.49
CA GLN A 51 -5.42 3.96 -5.78
C GLN A 51 -4.65 2.87 -5.04
N LEU A 52 -3.77 2.18 -5.76
CA LEU A 52 -2.80 1.29 -5.11
C LEU A 52 -1.70 2.14 -4.47
N ARG A 53 -1.80 2.28 -3.15
CA ARG A 53 -0.84 2.94 -2.29
C ARG A 53 -0.35 1.97 -1.21
N PRO A 54 0.83 2.18 -0.64
CA PRO A 54 1.43 1.23 0.28
C PRO A 54 0.84 1.27 1.71
N ASN A 55 -0.11 2.16 2.01
CA ASN A 55 -0.56 2.41 3.39
C ASN A 55 -1.14 1.17 4.10
N PHE A 56 -1.81 0.28 3.35
CA PHE A 56 -2.39 -0.95 3.92
C PHE A 56 -1.34 -1.90 4.54
N ILE A 57 -0.04 -1.76 4.21
CA ILE A 57 1.00 -2.59 4.83
C ILE A 57 1.14 -2.31 6.33
N ILE A 58 0.71 -1.12 6.79
CA ILE A 58 0.70 -0.75 8.20
C ILE A 58 -0.37 -1.55 8.94
N ALA A 59 -1.51 -1.81 8.30
CA ALA A 59 -2.55 -2.73 8.79
C ALA A 59 -2.16 -4.22 8.64
N ALA A 60 -0.94 -4.51 8.18
CA ALA A 60 -0.32 -5.85 8.14
C ALA A 60 -1.09 -6.92 7.35
N VAL A 61 -1.65 -6.57 6.20
CA VAL A 61 -2.50 -7.49 5.42
C VAL A 61 -1.68 -8.45 4.51
N ILE A 62 -1.89 -9.77 4.63
CA ILE A 62 -1.19 -10.82 3.86
C ILE A 62 -1.39 -10.66 2.36
N LEU A 63 -2.66 -10.59 1.95
CA LEU A 63 -3.10 -10.91 0.59
C LEU A 63 -2.54 -9.94 -0.44
N ALA A 64 -2.23 -8.72 0.00
CA ALA A 64 -1.74 -7.65 -0.86
C ALA A 64 -0.20 -7.46 -0.82
N LEU A 65 0.55 -8.21 0.00
CA LEU A 65 2.02 -8.07 0.08
C LEU A 65 2.73 -8.42 -1.22
N LYS A 66 2.17 -9.36 -2.00
CA LYS A 66 2.73 -9.73 -3.31
C LYS A 66 2.66 -8.53 -4.27
N GLN A 67 1.54 -7.81 -4.26
CA GLN A 67 1.31 -6.63 -5.10
C GLN A 67 2.29 -5.52 -4.71
N VAL A 68 2.53 -5.31 -3.41
CA VAL A 68 3.60 -4.38 -2.95
C VAL A 68 4.94 -4.78 -3.55
N GLU A 69 5.34 -6.05 -3.39
CA GLU A 69 6.62 -6.55 -3.88
C GLU A 69 6.78 -6.40 -5.39
N THR A 70 5.71 -6.64 -6.16
CA THR A 70 5.77 -6.61 -7.63
C THR A 70 5.59 -5.22 -8.25
N ILE A 71 4.86 -4.31 -7.59
CA ILE A 71 4.43 -3.04 -8.18
C ILE A 71 5.06 -1.85 -7.46
N LEU A 72 4.95 -1.82 -6.13
CA LEU A 72 5.32 -0.65 -5.33
C LEU A 72 6.77 -0.68 -4.86
N LEU A 73 7.36 -1.86 -4.65
CA LEU A 73 8.75 -1.98 -4.21
C LEU A 73 9.68 -1.38 -5.28
N GLY A 74 10.48 -0.42 -4.83
CA GLY A 74 11.43 0.32 -5.65
C GLY A 74 12.87 0.00 -5.27
N LYS A 75 13.79 0.76 -5.84
CA LYS A 75 15.23 0.56 -5.59
C LYS A 75 15.65 1.08 -4.21
N TYR A 76 15.05 2.19 -3.77
CA TYR A 76 15.43 2.93 -2.56
C TYR A 76 14.36 2.85 -1.47
N GLY A 77 13.12 2.48 -1.82
CA GLY A 77 12.03 2.33 -0.86
C GLY A 77 10.77 1.78 -1.51
N ILE A 78 9.62 2.09 -0.92
CA ILE A 78 8.32 1.72 -1.50
C ILE A 78 7.70 2.97 -2.14
N LYS A 79 7.32 2.87 -3.41
CA LYS A 79 6.63 3.95 -4.14
C LYS A 79 5.34 4.31 -3.41
N THR A 80 5.11 5.61 -3.23
CA THR A 80 3.91 6.13 -2.56
C THR A 80 2.63 6.04 -3.40
N LEU A 81 2.76 5.78 -4.70
CA LEU A 81 1.67 5.54 -5.63
C LEU A 81 2.14 4.57 -6.73
N ASP A 82 1.23 3.73 -7.20
CA ASP A 82 1.43 2.86 -8.36
C ASP A 82 1.80 3.64 -9.63
N SER A 83 2.83 3.17 -10.34
CA SER A 83 3.35 3.83 -11.53
C SER A 83 2.42 3.80 -12.74
N SER A 84 1.38 2.96 -12.75
CA SER A 84 0.35 3.01 -13.80
C SER A 84 -0.73 4.05 -13.55
N ASP A 85 -0.77 4.68 -12.37
CA ASP A 85 -1.73 5.74 -12.05
C ASP A 85 -1.40 7.01 -12.84
N TYR A 86 -2.42 7.69 -13.35
CA TYR A 86 -2.26 8.93 -14.10
C TYR A 86 -1.56 10.03 -13.30
N ASN A 87 -1.70 10.04 -11.97
CA ASN A 87 -1.11 11.03 -11.08
C ASN A 87 0.30 10.66 -10.60
N TYR A 88 0.85 9.53 -11.04
CA TYR A 88 2.19 9.12 -10.65
C TYR A 88 3.27 10.05 -11.20
N VAL A 89 4.09 10.61 -10.30
CA VAL A 89 5.29 11.39 -10.58
C VAL A 89 6.39 11.05 -9.57
N GLY A 90 7.20 10.03 -9.90
CA GLY A 90 8.23 9.52 -8.97
C GLY A 90 9.43 10.44 -8.72
N GLY A 91 9.75 11.35 -9.64
CA GLY A 91 10.89 12.25 -9.51
C GLY A 91 10.57 13.47 -8.64
N TYR A 92 11.04 13.47 -7.40
CA TYR A 92 10.82 14.57 -6.45
C TYR A 92 11.90 15.65 -6.57
N VAL A 93 11.48 16.90 -6.79
CA VAL A 93 12.35 18.08 -6.85
C VAL A 93 11.79 19.14 -5.91
N ASN A 94 12.54 19.49 -4.87
CA ASN A 94 12.08 20.36 -3.78
C ASN A 94 11.74 21.79 -4.21
N ASN A 95 12.48 22.32 -5.19
CA ASN A 95 12.40 23.71 -5.66
C ASN A 95 11.85 23.72 -7.11
N ASP A 96 10.89 22.85 -7.40
CA ASP A 96 10.21 22.86 -8.69
C ASP A 96 9.20 24.01 -8.70
N ASP A 97 9.57 25.09 -9.38
CA ASP A 97 8.78 26.32 -9.49
C ASP A 97 8.09 26.40 -10.86
N SER A 98 7.92 25.26 -11.54
CA SER A 98 7.25 25.19 -12.84
C SER A 98 5.73 25.35 -12.74
N TYR A 99 5.07 25.39 -13.90
CA TYR A 99 3.60 25.43 -13.99
C TYR A 99 2.96 24.03 -14.06
N ASP A 100 3.75 22.95 -14.00
CA ASP A 100 3.21 21.59 -13.94
C ASP A 100 2.63 21.33 -12.55
N TYR A 101 1.31 21.40 -12.42
CA TYR A 101 0.62 21.23 -11.14
C TYR A 101 0.97 19.92 -10.42
N LYS A 102 1.38 18.87 -11.14
CA LYS A 102 1.74 17.60 -10.52
C LYS A 102 3.07 17.66 -9.77
N ARG A 103 3.94 18.63 -10.09
CA ARG A 103 5.30 18.77 -9.53
C ARG A 103 5.48 20.04 -8.73
N ALA A 104 4.92 21.14 -9.24
CA ALA A 104 5.10 22.49 -8.74
C ALA A 104 4.93 22.53 -7.22
N HIS A 105 5.88 23.20 -6.56
CA HIS A 105 5.89 23.40 -5.12
C HIS A 105 5.73 22.10 -4.30
N ARG A 106 6.29 20.99 -4.80
CA ARG A 106 6.36 19.67 -4.11
C ARG A 106 5.06 18.88 -4.12
N PHE A 107 4.16 19.17 -5.05
CA PHE A 107 2.86 18.48 -5.12
C PHE A 107 2.98 16.95 -5.24
N ASN A 108 4.05 16.44 -5.86
CA ASN A 108 4.28 15.01 -5.99
C ASN A 108 4.89 14.32 -4.77
N TYR A 109 5.12 14.98 -3.64
CA TYR A 109 5.84 14.40 -2.49
C TYR A 109 5.31 13.02 -2.04
N HIS A 110 4.00 12.79 -2.20
CA HIS A 110 3.31 11.53 -1.89
C HIS A 110 2.64 10.87 -3.11
N ASN A 111 2.98 11.25 -4.33
CA ASN A 111 2.37 10.74 -5.56
C ASN A 111 3.39 10.02 -6.44
N GLY A 112 4.22 9.16 -5.86
CA GLY A 112 5.19 8.37 -6.60
C GLY A 112 6.55 8.19 -5.93
N PRO A 113 7.13 9.21 -5.25
CA PRO A 113 8.43 9.09 -4.61
C PRO A 113 8.51 7.87 -3.69
N GLU A 114 9.68 7.25 -3.65
CA GLU A 114 9.93 6.06 -2.85
C GLU A 114 10.24 6.45 -1.40
N TRP A 115 9.51 5.84 -0.47
CA TRP A 115 9.61 6.16 0.96
C TRP A 115 10.24 4.98 1.71
N LEU A 116 11.35 5.24 2.39
CA LEU A 116 12.16 4.21 3.04
C LEU A 116 11.49 3.61 4.28
N TRP A 117 10.79 4.42 5.09
CA TRP A 117 10.19 3.91 6.33
C TRP A 117 9.09 2.88 6.08
N LEU A 118 8.42 2.93 4.92
CA LEU A 118 7.44 1.93 4.49
C LEU A 118 8.09 0.56 4.24
N THR A 119 9.36 0.54 3.80
CA THR A 119 10.14 -0.71 3.68
C THR A 119 10.23 -1.43 5.02
N GLY A 120 10.31 -0.69 6.14
CA GLY A 120 10.29 -1.27 7.48
C GLY A 120 9.00 -2.03 7.80
N TYR A 121 7.84 -1.44 7.50
CA TYR A 121 6.54 -2.11 7.69
C TYR A 121 6.36 -3.31 6.75
N TYR A 122 6.77 -3.18 5.50
CA TYR A 122 6.75 -4.29 4.55
C TYR A 122 7.60 -5.47 5.02
N ILE A 123 8.84 -5.23 5.48
CA ILE A 123 9.71 -6.28 6.04
C ILE A 123 9.05 -6.93 7.27
N ARG A 124 8.48 -6.14 8.19
CA ARG A 124 7.77 -6.67 9.36
C ARG A 124 6.62 -7.58 8.94
N ALA A 125 5.81 -7.17 7.98
CA ALA A 125 4.68 -7.96 7.49
C ALA A 125 5.15 -9.27 6.83
N LYS A 126 6.16 -9.23 5.97
CA LYS A 126 6.74 -10.43 5.33
C LYS A 126 7.28 -11.42 6.37
N LEU A 127 8.03 -10.94 7.36
CA LEU A 127 8.58 -11.79 8.43
C LEU A 127 7.49 -12.38 9.32
N TYR A 128 6.50 -11.58 9.71
CA TYR A 128 5.37 -12.06 10.50
C TYR A 128 4.64 -13.19 9.79
N TRP A 129 4.25 -12.97 8.53
CA TRP A 129 3.45 -13.96 7.79
C TRP A 129 4.24 -15.19 7.35
N SER A 130 5.51 -15.05 6.99
CA SER A 130 6.35 -16.22 6.74
C SER A 130 6.50 -17.12 7.96
N LYS A 131 6.51 -16.56 9.18
CA LYS A 131 6.51 -17.34 10.42
C LYS A 131 5.18 -18.08 10.64
N GLN A 132 4.04 -17.48 10.31
CA GLN A 132 2.71 -18.12 10.45
C GLN A 132 2.52 -19.33 9.53
N GLN A 133 3.26 -19.42 8.42
CA GLN A 133 3.18 -20.57 7.51
C GLN A 133 3.81 -21.85 8.09
N ASN A 134 4.52 -21.78 9.22
CA ASN A 134 5.19 -22.90 9.87
C ASN A 134 6.14 -23.70 8.94
N ASP A 135 6.66 -23.08 7.88
CA ASP A 135 7.65 -23.64 6.96
C ASP A 135 8.99 -22.92 7.09
N GLN A 136 10.01 -23.67 7.55
CA GLN A 136 11.37 -23.16 7.74
C GLN A 136 12.04 -22.69 6.45
N ASN A 137 11.69 -23.26 5.30
CA ASN A 137 12.24 -22.84 4.01
C ASN A 137 11.66 -21.49 3.59
N ILE A 138 10.35 -21.28 3.76
CA ILE A 138 9.69 -19.99 3.48
C ILE A 138 10.29 -18.89 4.38
N LEU A 139 10.48 -19.17 5.67
CA LEU A 139 11.09 -18.21 6.59
C LEU A 139 12.53 -17.87 6.19
N LYS A 140 13.37 -18.87 5.88
CA LYS A 140 14.76 -18.65 5.43
C LYS A 140 14.83 -17.83 4.15
N GLN A 141 13.98 -18.13 3.16
CA GLN A 141 13.90 -17.38 1.91
C GLN A 141 13.46 -15.94 2.15
N THR A 142 12.46 -15.74 3.02
CA THR A 142 11.96 -14.41 3.38
C THR A 142 13.04 -13.58 4.08
N ILE A 143 13.76 -14.16 5.04
CA ILE A 143 14.90 -13.49 5.71
C ILE A 143 15.97 -13.10 4.68
N LYS A 144 16.32 -13.99 3.75
CA LYS A 144 17.29 -13.70 2.69
C LYS A 144 16.83 -12.55 1.79
N HIS A 145 15.56 -12.52 1.41
CA HIS A 145 14.98 -11.43 0.64
C HIS A 145 15.02 -10.11 1.42
N CYS A 146 14.53 -10.08 2.67
CA CYS A 146 14.53 -8.86 3.48
C CYS A 146 15.94 -8.31 3.72
N LYS A 147 16.95 -9.17 3.91
CA LYS A 147 18.35 -8.73 4.04
C LYS A 147 18.85 -7.98 2.79
N LYS A 148 18.49 -8.45 1.59
CA LYS A 148 18.86 -7.78 0.34
C LYS A 148 18.24 -6.39 0.17
N LEU A 149 17.13 -6.10 0.83
CA LEU A 149 16.51 -4.78 0.80
C LEU A 149 17.21 -3.76 1.72
N LEU A 150 18.09 -4.23 2.60
CA LEU A 150 18.80 -3.41 3.59
C LEU A 150 20.28 -3.21 3.26
N THR A 151 20.74 -3.74 2.12
CA THR A 151 22.14 -3.74 1.67
C THR A 151 22.23 -3.13 0.29
#